data_AF-A0A0U1DAF2-F1
#
_entry.id   AF-A0A0U1DAF2-F1
#
_cell.length_a   1.000
_cell.length_b   1.000
_cell.length_c   1.000
_cell.angle_alpha   90.00
_cell.angle_beta   90.00
_cell.angle_gamma   90.00
#
_symmetry.space_group_name_H-M   'P 1'
#
loop_
_entity.id
_entity.type
_entity.pdbx_description
1 polymer ?
#
loop_
_entity_poly.entity_id
_entity_poly.type
_entity_poly.pdbx_seq_one_letter_code
_entity_poly.pdbx_strand_id
1 'polypeptide(L)'
;MYWRPDLLDDDAPDTGSLEGDFDELVRRAVRNDEEHFSYDLVLRAAVEATHDPHLASALDDLMLLKGRRVVTAILRQAAARGEVSRDQDWSLVADVMTGMCLMRVISGQSIDAKFIRDVIDTLILPAVRASNR
;
A
#
# COMPACT_ATOMS: atom_id res chain seq x y z
N MET A 1 -3.17 17.82 -21.98
CA MET A 1 -2.70 16.95 -20.88
C MET A 1 -3.70 17.06 -19.75
N TYR A 2 -4.58 16.07 -19.61
CA TYR A 2 -5.57 16.05 -18.52
C TYR A 2 -4.85 15.52 -17.28
N TRP A 3 -4.28 16.42 -16.48
CA TRP A 3 -3.70 16.10 -15.17
C TRP A 3 -4.85 15.82 -14.22
N ARG A 4 -4.92 14.59 -13.69
CA ARG A 4 -5.97 14.09 -12.79
C ARG A 4 -5.53 14.28 -11.33
N PRO A 5 -5.98 15.33 -10.62
CA PRO A 5 -5.69 15.51 -9.19
C PRO A 5 -6.31 14.41 -8.31
N ASP A 6 -7.27 13.66 -8.84
CA ASP A 6 -7.95 12.54 -8.17
C ASP A 6 -6.98 11.38 -7.85
N LEU A 7 -5.88 11.25 -8.62
CA LEU A 7 -4.77 10.32 -8.34
C LEU A 7 -3.85 10.80 -7.20
N LEU A 8 -4.11 11.99 -6.64
CA LEU A 8 -3.38 12.59 -5.53
C LEU A 8 -4.20 12.65 -4.24
N ASP A 9 -5.51 12.34 -4.26
CA ASP A 9 -6.32 12.23 -3.03
C ASP A 9 -6.04 10.86 -2.39
N ASP A 10 -4.79 10.73 -1.95
CA ASP A 10 -4.08 9.51 -1.56
C ASP A 10 -3.86 9.46 -0.03
N ASP A 11 -4.58 10.33 0.70
CA ASP A 11 -4.59 10.31 2.15
C ASP A 11 -5.13 8.97 2.65
N ALA A 12 -4.58 8.51 3.78
CA ALA A 12 -5.03 7.31 4.43
C ALA A 12 -6.54 7.40 4.70
N PRO A 13 -7.32 6.36 4.33
CA PRO A 13 -8.72 6.27 4.72
C PRO A 13 -8.88 6.52 6.22
N ASP A 14 -9.94 7.25 6.59
CA ASP A 14 -10.36 7.44 7.98
C ASP A 14 -11.87 7.22 8.09
N THR A 15 -12.30 5.97 7.87
CA THR A 15 -13.70 5.56 7.97
C THR A 15 -14.16 5.42 9.42
N GLY A 16 -13.26 5.63 10.39
CA GLY A 16 -13.51 5.48 11.82
C GLY A 16 -13.28 4.08 12.38
N SER A 17 -12.78 3.13 11.58
CA SER A 17 -12.36 1.80 12.04
C SER A 17 -11.24 1.23 11.17
N LEU A 18 -10.33 0.46 11.76
CA LEU A 18 -9.21 -0.17 11.04
C LEU A 18 -9.70 -1.08 9.90
N GLU A 19 -10.75 -1.87 10.16
CA GLU A 19 -11.35 -2.73 9.13
C GLU A 19 -11.93 -1.92 7.97
N GLY A 20 -12.63 -0.81 8.27
CA GLY A 20 -13.18 0.05 7.23
C GLY A 20 -12.11 0.77 6.41
N ASP A 21 -11.00 1.16 7.06
CA ASP A 21 -9.86 1.78 6.42
C ASP A 21 -9.19 0.80 5.43
N PHE A 22 -9.03 -0.46 5.82
CA PHE A 22 -8.54 -1.52 4.94
C PHE A 22 -9.52 -1.89 3.83
N ASP A 23 -10.82 -1.91 4.10
CA ASP A 23 -11.84 -2.14 3.07
C ASP A 23 -11.88 -1.03 2.02
N GLU A 24 -11.66 0.23 2.42
CA GLU A 24 -11.49 1.33 1.45
C GLU A 24 -10.21 1.14 0.62
N LEU A 25 -9.11 0.68 1.23
CA LEU A 25 -7.88 0.39 0.49
C LEU A 25 -8.08 -0.71 -0.57
N VAL A 26 -8.80 -1.78 -0.23
CA VAL A 26 -9.20 -2.83 -1.18
C VAL A 26 -10.10 -2.26 -2.28
N ARG A 27 -11.07 -1.40 -1.94
CA ARG A 27 -11.96 -0.75 -2.92
C ARG A 27 -11.21 0.19 -3.86
N ARG A 28 -10.20 0.93 -3.37
CA ARG A 28 -9.30 1.75 -4.20
C ARG A 28 -8.55 0.88 -5.21
N ALA A 29 -8.07 -0.29 -4.80
CA ALA A 29 -7.39 -1.21 -5.70
C ALA A 29 -8.28 -1.78 -6.81
N VAL A 30 -9.56 -2.04 -6.53
CA VAL A 30 -10.53 -2.43 -7.58
C VAL A 30 -10.64 -1.34 -8.65
N ARG A 31 -10.76 -0.06 -8.25
CA ARG A 31 -10.85 1.07 -9.18
C ARG A 31 -9.60 1.20 -10.06
N ASN A 32 -8.41 1.00 -9.49
CA ASN A 32 -7.16 1.06 -10.26
C ASN A 32 -7.00 -0.08 -11.27
N ASP A 33 -7.56 -1.27 -10.98
CA ASP A 33 -7.58 -2.40 -11.91
C ASP A 33 -8.47 -2.10 -13.14
N GLU A 34 -9.57 -1.39 -12.93
CA GLU A 34 -10.47 -0.92 -14.00
C GLU A 34 -9.82 0.17 -14.88
N GLU A 35 -8.87 0.94 -14.35
CA GLU A 35 -8.17 2.03 -15.05
C GLU A 35 -6.96 1.59 -15.92
N HIS A 36 -6.71 0.28 -16.09
CA HIS A 36 -5.58 -0.24 -16.89
C HIS A 36 -4.22 0.28 -16.39
N PHE A 37 -3.98 0.20 -15.07
CA PHE A 37 -2.64 0.46 -14.55
C PHE A 37 -1.64 -0.56 -15.10
N SER A 38 -0.73 -0.12 -15.98
CA SER A 38 0.23 -1.01 -16.65
C SER A 38 1.41 -1.34 -15.74
N TYR A 39 1.34 -2.49 -15.05
CA TYR A 39 2.46 -3.02 -14.28
C TYR A 39 3.73 -3.24 -15.14
N ASP A 40 3.56 -3.50 -16.44
CA ASP A 40 4.66 -3.57 -17.42
C ASP A 40 5.40 -2.23 -17.54
N LEU A 41 4.69 -1.10 -17.54
CA LEU A 41 5.32 0.23 -17.54
C LEU A 41 6.16 0.46 -16.29
N VAL A 42 5.64 0.04 -15.13
CA VAL A 42 6.34 0.15 -13.85
C VAL A 42 7.60 -0.71 -13.82
N LEU A 43 7.53 -1.94 -14.31
CA LEU A 43 8.71 -2.82 -14.42
C LEU A 43 9.76 -2.27 -15.36
N ARG A 44 9.36 -1.75 -16.53
CA ARG A 44 10.28 -1.11 -17.46
C ARG A 44 10.94 0.13 -16.85
N ALA A 45 10.19 0.96 -16.14
CA ALA A 45 10.73 2.10 -15.42
C ALA A 45 11.70 1.66 -14.32
N ALA A 46 11.42 0.56 -13.62
CA ALA A 46 12.32 -0.02 -12.61
C ALA A 46 13.64 -0.53 -13.23
N VAL A 47 13.58 -1.17 -14.40
CA VAL A 47 14.79 -1.61 -15.11
C VAL A 47 15.61 -0.40 -15.57
N GLU A 48 14.97 0.64 -16.13
CA GLU A 48 15.66 1.86 -16.55
C GLU A 48 16.29 2.60 -15.37
N ALA A 49 15.61 2.62 -14.21
CA ALA A 49 16.11 3.23 -12.98
C ALA A 49 17.44 2.64 -12.50
N THR A 50 17.78 1.40 -12.87
CA THR A 50 19.09 0.82 -12.55
C THR A 50 20.26 1.55 -13.24
N HIS A 51 19.98 2.31 -14.30
CA HIS A 51 20.95 3.10 -15.05
C HIS A 51 20.82 4.61 -14.82
N ASP A 52 19.71 5.06 -14.21
CA ASP A 52 19.44 6.47 -13.90
C ASP A 52 19.06 6.67 -12.41
N PRO A 53 19.97 7.22 -11.58
CA PRO A 53 19.72 7.51 -10.17
C PRO A 53 18.55 8.48 -9.91
N HIS A 54 18.25 9.39 -10.83
CA HIS A 54 17.11 10.30 -10.68
C HIS A 54 15.79 9.56 -10.88
N LEU A 55 15.74 8.64 -11.83
CA LEU A 55 14.58 7.77 -12.04
C LEU A 55 14.41 6.79 -10.88
N ALA A 56 15.50 6.26 -10.32
CA ALA A 56 15.47 5.45 -9.10
C ALA A 56 14.84 6.20 -7.91
N SER A 57 15.28 7.43 -7.65
CA SER A 57 14.70 8.26 -6.59
C SER A 57 13.21 8.54 -6.81
N ALA A 58 12.82 8.85 -8.04
CA ALA A 58 11.41 9.12 -8.36
C ALA A 58 10.53 7.87 -8.22
N LEU A 59 11.05 6.70 -8.57
CA LEU A 59 10.35 5.44 -8.44
C LEU A 59 10.21 5.00 -6.98
N ASP A 60 11.26 5.19 -6.17
CA ASP A 60 11.23 4.95 -4.72
C ASP A 60 10.20 5.86 -4.02
N ASP A 61 10.17 7.14 -4.38
CA ASP A 61 9.19 8.11 -3.88
C ASP A 61 7.75 7.74 -4.27
N LEU A 62 7.56 7.20 -5.47
CA LEU A 62 6.24 6.85 -6.01
C LEU A 62 5.72 5.50 -5.49
N MET A 63 6.55 4.46 -5.46
CA MET A 63 6.11 3.08 -5.20
C MET A 63 6.29 2.66 -3.74
N LEU A 64 7.49 2.84 -3.20
CA LEU A 64 7.85 2.29 -1.89
C LEU A 64 7.39 3.22 -0.77
N LEU A 65 7.61 4.52 -0.93
CA LEU A 65 7.28 5.49 0.10
C LEU A 65 5.77 5.75 0.19
N LYS A 66 5.02 5.73 -0.93
CA LYS A 66 3.57 5.96 -0.89
C LYS A 66 2.80 4.84 -0.20
N GLY A 67 2.93 3.60 -0.68
CA GLY A 67 2.20 2.46 -0.11
C GLY A 67 2.50 2.27 1.38
N ARG A 68 3.78 2.38 1.74
CA ARG A 68 4.22 2.34 3.14
C ARG A 68 3.60 3.47 3.97
N ARG A 69 3.59 4.71 3.46
CA ARG A 69 3.01 5.86 4.19
C ARG A 69 1.53 5.69 4.45
N VAL A 70 0.76 5.22 3.46
CA VAL A 70 -0.70 4.99 3.59
C VAL A 70 -0.98 3.96 4.68
N VAL A 71 -0.35 2.78 4.61
CA VAL A 71 -0.56 1.72 5.60
C VAL A 71 -0.11 2.15 7.00
N THR A 72 1.03 2.85 7.09
CA THR A 72 1.52 3.41 8.37
C THR A 72 0.54 4.41 8.96
N ALA A 73 -0.07 5.27 8.12
CA ALA A 73 -1.04 6.26 8.56
C ALA A 73 -2.35 5.59 9.05
N ILE A 74 -2.88 4.60 8.33
CA ILE A 74 -4.04 3.79 8.78
C ILE A 74 -3.77 3.20 10.17
N LEU A 75 -2.61 2.55 10.36
CA LEU A 75 -2.25 1.93 11.63
C LEU A 75 -2.08 2.96 12.76
N ARG A 76 -1.54 4.15 12.44
CA ARG A 76 -1.45 5.25 13.42
C ARG A 76 -2.82 5.80 13.80
N GLN A 77 -3.75 5.96 12.85
CA GLN A 77 -5.12 6.39 13.11
C GLN A 77 -5.83 5.36 13.99
N ALA A 78 -5.72 4.07 13.67
CA ALA A 78 -6.26 2.98 14.49
C ALA A 78 -5.65 2.95 15.91
N ALA A 79 -4.34 3.22 16.06
CA ALA A 79 -3.68 3.28 17.35
C ALA A 79 -4.18 4.49 18.18
N ALA A 80 -4.44 5.62 17.53
CA ALA A 80 -5.03 6.79 18.17
C ALA A 80 -6.46 6.53 18.66
N ARG A 81 -7.22 5.68 17.94
CA ARG A 81 -8.57 5.22 18.32
C ARG A 81 -8.56 4.08 19.36
N GLY A 82 -7.40 3.50 19.67
CA GLY A 82 -7.25 2.40 20.62
C GLY A 82 -7.63 1.02 20.06
N GLU A 83 -7.73 0.89 18.74
CA GLU A 83 -8.03 -0.39 18.08
C GLU A 83 -6.81 -1.32 18.03
N VAL A 84 -5.60 -0.76 18.15
CA VAL A 84 -4.32 -1.46 18.08
C VAL A 84 -3.34 -0.89 19.11
N SER A 85 -2.29 -1.64 19.44
CA SER A 85 -1.28 -1.21 20.41
C SER A 85 -0.58 0.09 20.01
N ARG A 86 -0.32 0.97 20.99
CA ARG A 86 0.41 2.24 20.77
C ARG A 86 1.92 2.06 20.89
N ASP A 87 2.37 0.96 21.46
CA ASP A 87 3.78 0.70 21.80
C ASP A 87 4.56 -0.04 20.70
N GLN A 88 3.88 -0.42 19.61
CA GLN A 88 4.48 -1.20 18.53
C GLN A 88 4.91 -0.32 17.35
N ASP A 89 6.07 -0.66 16.78
CA ASP A 89 6.49 -0.09 15.51
C ASP A 89 5.72 -0.74 14.35
N TRP A 90 4.76 0.02 13.84
CA TRP A 90 3.93 -0.38 12.71
C TRP A 90 4.66 -0.32 11.35
N SER A 91 5.90 0.20 11.31
CA SER A 91 6.67 0.25 10.07
C SER A 91 6.90 -1.13 9.48
N LEU A 92 7.16 -2.15 10.31
CA LEU A 92 7.40 -3.51 9.86
C LEU A 92 6.16 -4.10 9.15
N VAL A 93 4.97 -3.83 9.69
CA VAL A 93 3.70 -4.28 9.08
C VAL A 93 3.49 -3.61 7.73
N ALA A 94 3.76 -2.31 7.63
CA ALA A 94 3.70 -1.57 6.37
C ALA A 94 4.76 -2.05 5.35
N ASP A 95 5.97 -2.35 5.81
CA ASP A 95 7.07 -2.89 4.99
C ASP A 95 6.72 -4.28 4.44
N VAL A 96 6.09 -5.16 5.25
CA VAL A 96 5.63 -6.49 4.79
C VAL A 96 4.60 -6.36 3.67
N MET A 97 3.59 -5.50 3.83
CA MET A 97 2.60 -5.28 2.78
C MET A 97 3.25 -4.75 1.49
N THR A 98 4.13 -3.76 1.63
CA THR A 98 4.83 -3.13 0.50
C THR A 98 5.72 -4.15 -0.22
N GLY A 99 6.46 -4.98 0.51
CA GLY A 99 7.33 -6.02 -0.05
C GLY A 99 6.55 -7.11 -0.79
N MET A 100 5.39 -7.52 -0.29
CA MET A 100 4.52 -8.50 -0.96
C MET A 100 3.98 -7.95 -2.29
N CYS A 101 3.55 -6.69 -2.31
CA CYS A 101 3.14 -6.01 -3.54
C CYS A 101 4.30 -5.93 -4.54
N LEU A 102 5.48 -5.50 -4.09
CA LEU A 102 6.66 -5.41 -4.94
C LEU A 102 7.05 -6.76 -5.56
N MET A 103 7.05 -7.83 -4.77
CA MET A 103 7.36 -9.18 -5.24
C MET A 103 6.41 -9.64 -6.35
N ARG A 104 5.12 -9.29 -6.23
CA ARG A 104 4.10 -9.61 -7.22
C ARG A 104 4.32 -8.85 -8.52
N VAL A 105 4.65 -7.55 -8.43
CA VAL A 105 5.04 -6.73 -9.59
C VAL A 105 6.26 -7.32 -10.29
N ILE A 106 7.33 -7.62 -9.56
CA ILE A 106 8.56 -8.23 -10.12
C ILE A 106 8.26 -9.57 -10.82
N SER A 107 7.32 -10.34 -10.27
CA SER A 107 6.89 -11.61 -10.86
C SER A 107 5.97 -11.44 -12.08
N GLY A 108 5.67 -10.22 -12.51
CA GLY A 108 4.77 -9.91 -13.61
C GLY A 108 3.31 -10.24 -13.31
N GLN A 109 2.94 -10.35 -12.03
CA GLN A 109 1.60 -10.66 -11.57
C GLN A 109 0.84 -9.37 -11.23
N SER A 110 -0.46 -9.33 -11.52
CA SER A 110 -1.30 -8.17 -11.19
C SER A 110 -1.52 -8.07 -9.69
N ILE A 111 -1.33 -6.88 -9.11
CA ILE A 111 -1.83 -6.58 -7.76
C ILE A 111 -3.32 -6.28 -7.89
N ASP A 112 -4.16 -7.27 -7.60
CA ASP A 112 -5.61 -7.13 -7.62
C ASP A 112 -6.15 -6.94 -6.20
N ALA A 113 -7.41 -6.50 -6.12
CA ALA A 113 -8.10 -6.32 -4.86
C ALA A 113 -8.17 -7.61 -4.02
N LYS A 114 -8.24 -8.77 -4.70
CA LYS A 114 -8.22 -10.08 -4.04
C LYS A 114 -6.90 -10.30 -3.30
N PHE A 115 -5.77 -10.06 -3.96
CA PHE A 115 -4.46 -10.20 -3.34
C PHE A 115 -4.26 -9.27 -2.15
N ILE A 116 -4.64 -8.00 -2.31
CA ILE A 116 -4.53 -7.03 -1.22
C ILE A 116 -5.36 -7.48 -0.03
N ARG A 117 -6.60 -7.95 -0.26
CA ARG A 117 -7.45 -8.53 0.80
C ARG A 117 -6.80 -9.75 1.44
N ASP A 118 -6.27 -10.68 0.65
CA ASP A 118 -5.61 -11.89 1.15
C ASP A 118 -4.42 -11.54 2.07
N VAL A 119 -3.59 -10.55 1.68
CA VAL A 119 -2.46 -10.07 2.50
C VAL A 119 -2.97 -9.43 3.80
N ILE A 120 -3.99 -8.58 3.72
CA ILE A 120 -4.59 -7.91 4.88
C ILE A 120 -5.13 -8.94 5.88
N ASP A 121 -5.96 -9.86 5.41
CA ASP A 121 -6.68 -10.81 6.26
C ASP A 121 -5.75 -11.89 6.83
N THR A 122 -4.74 -12.32 6.07
CA THR A 122 -3.87 -13.45 6.44
C THR A 122 -2.65 -13.00 7.25
N LEU A 123 -2.09 -11.81 6.99
CA LEU A 123 -0.84 -11.37 7.60
C LEU A 123 -1.02 -10.15 8.51
N ILE A 124 -1.70 -9.12 8.00
CA ILE A 124 -1.71 -7.80 8.64
C ILE A 124 -2.65 -7.78 9.83
N LEU A 125 -3.93 -8.13 9.65
CA LEU A 125 -4.92 -8.14 10.73
C LEU A 125 -4.51 -9.08 11.88
N PRO A 126 -4.01 -10.32 11.63
CA PRO A 126 -3.52 -11.17 12.70
C PRO A 126 -2.33 -10.56 13.46
N ALA A 127 -1.35 -9.98 12.78
CA ALA A 127 -0.18 -9.37 13.43
C ALA A 127 -0.54 -8.18 14.32
N VAL A 128 -1.46 -7.34 13.83
CA VAL A 128 -1.94 -6.16 14.55
C VAL A 128 -2.81 -6.54 15.76
N ARG A 129 -3.66 -7.56 15.62
CA ARG A 129 -4.53 -8.06 16.71
C ARG A 129 -3.78 -8.83 17.78
N ALA A 130 -2.78 -9.63 17.40
CA ALA A 130 -1.96 -10.38 18.35
C ALA A 130 -1.22 -9.46 19.33
N SER A 131 -0.93 -8.23 18.90
CA SER A 131 -0.21 -7.24 19.68
C SER A 131 -1.11 -6.37 20.56
N ASN A 132 -2.43 -6.51 20.44
CA ASN A 132 -3.44 -5.87 21.29
C ASN A 132 -3.91 -6.78 22.45
N ARG A 133 -3.15 -7.83 22.76
CA ARG A 133 -3.42 -8.79 23.84
C ARG A 133 -2.55 -8.57 25.05
#